data_AF-A0A1Z9Y184-F1
#
_entry.id   AF-A0A1Z9Y184-F1
#
_cell.length_a   1.000
_cell.length_b   1.000
_cell.length_c   1.000
_cell.angle_alpha   90.00
_cell.angle_beta   90.00
_cell.angle_gamma   90.00
#
_symmetry.space_group_name_H-M   'P 1'
#
loop_
_entity.id
_entity.type
_entity.pdbx_description
1 polymer ?
#
loop_
_entity_poly.entity_id
_entity_poly.type
_entity_poly.pdbx_seq_one_letter_code
_entity_poly.pdbx_strand_id
1 'polypeptide(L)'
;MFAGRAYRIQPATQGPLAKSQLVSLNDEDAVKKIPFQARTATGDVFDISFPLHAETADSVRVTQIVSLVLETIDKDIAVMGQTANGDVLQAVAMALAVRARMIHGANEQVNTLTKALVADALTAASDAERQSPPVGHA
;
A
#
# COMPACT_ATOMS: atom_id res chain seq x y z
N MET A 1 -3.77 -18.68 16.42
CA MET A 1 -5.20 -18.43 16.15
C MET A 1 -5.37 -16.91 16.18
N PHE A 2 -5.37 -16.25 15.03
CA PHE A 2 -5.49 -14.79 14.94
C PHE A 2 -6.71 -14.48 14.08
N ALA A 3 -7.74 -13.89 14.69
CA ALA A 3 -8.98 -13.51 14.04
C ALA A 3 -8.76 -12.29 13.11
N GLY A 4 -9.34 -12.34 11.91
CA GLY A 4 -9.34 -11.24 10.94
C GLY A 4 -9.89 -9.96 11.56
N ARG A 5 -9.08 -8.92 11.61
CA ARG A 5 -9.39 -7.61 12.21
C ARG A 5 -9.55 -6.59 11.09
N ALA A 6 -10.75 -6.01 10.95
CA ALA A 6 -11.08 -5.02 9.94
C ALA A 6 -10.20 -3.75 10.02
N TYR A 7 -9.53 -3.39 8.93
CA TYR A 7 -8.65 -2.21 8.86
C TYR A 7 -9.47 -0.96 8.51
N ARG A 8 -8.98 0.23 8.87
CA ARG A 8 -9.66 1.50 8.56
C ARG A 8 -8.63 2.49 8.01
N ILE A 9 -8.61 2.67 6.70
CA ILE A 9 -7.66 3.54 5.98
C ILE A 9 -8.24 4.96 5.82
N GLN A 10 -7.43 6.00 6.08
CA GLN A 10 -7.76 7.40 5.75
C GLN A 10 -6.68 7.98 4.81
N PRO A 11 -7.05 8.72 3.76
CA PRO A 11 -6.08 9.43 2.92
C PRO A 11 -5.48 10.64 3.66
N ALA A 12 -4.17 10.87 3.49
CA ALA A 12 -3.47 12.00 4.08
C ALA A 12 -3.99 13.34 3.53
N THR A 13 -4.53 14.19 4.41
CA THR A 13 -4.88 15.58 4.10
C THR A 13 -3.60 16.42 4.01
N GLN A 14 -3.26 16.92 2.81
CA GLN A 14 -2.16 17.86 2.62
C GLN A 14 -2.53 19.25 3.17
N GLY A 15 -1.82 19.70 4.21
CA GLY A 15 -1.80 21.11 4.64
C GLY A 15 -0.86 21.96 3.76
N PRO A 16 -1.01 23.31 3.75
CA PRO A 16 -0.36 24.17 2.76
C PRO A 16 1.14 24.34 3.02
N LEU A 17 1.95 24.24 1.95
CA LEU A 17 3.40 24.39 1.97
C LEU A 17 3.83 25.87 1.93
N ALA A 18 4.58 26.31 2.93
CA ALA A 18 5.26 27.61 2.94
C ALA A 18 6.57 27.55 2.13
N LYS A 19 6.75 28.51 1.22
CA LYS A 19 7.94 28.65 0.36
C LYS A 19 9.11 29.26 1.14
N SER A 20 10.28 28.62 1.15
CA SER A 20 11.58 29.30 1.26
C SER A 20 12.74 28.40 0.79
N GLN A 21 13.17 28.68 -0.44
CA GLN A 21 14.53 28.63 -1.02
C GLN A 21 15.68 27.99 -0.20
N LEU A 22 16.31 26.94 -0.77
CA LEU A 22 17.76 26.77 -0.85
C LEU A 22 18.09 25.75 -1.96
N VAL A 23 18.82 26.22 -2.98
CA VAL A 23 19.35 25.42 -4.08
C VAL A 23 20.69 24.84 -3.63
N SER A 24 20.86 23.52 -3.69
CA SER A 24 22.04 22.83 -4.23
C SER A 24 21.91 21.32 -4.06
N LEU A 25 22.41 20.61 -5.08
CA LEU A 25 22.67 19.17 -5.22
C LEU A 25 21.76 18.49 -6.26
N ASN A 26 22.43 18.02 -7.31
CA ASN A 26 21.88 17.22 -8.39
C ASN A 26 21.35 15.89 -7.84
N ASP A 27 20.05 15.67 -7.91
CA ASP A 27 19.41 14.35 -7.78
C ASP A 27 18.75 14.03 -9.13
N GLU A 28 19.52 13.50 -10.08
CA GLU A 28 18.99 13.00 -11.37
C GLU A 28 18.21 11.68 -11.24
N ASP A 29 17.86 11.24 -10.03
CA ASP A 29 16.89 10.16 -9.78
C ASP A 29 16.32 10.31 -8.37
N ALA A 30 15.63 11.42 -8.09
CA ALA A 30 14.79 11.50 -6.90
C ALA A 30 13.69 10.43 -7.03
N VAL A 31 13.94 9.24 -6.47
CA VAL A 31 12.98 8.12 -6.44
C VAL A 31 11.69 8.66 -5.87
N LYS A 32 10.74 8.96 -6.76
CA LYS A 32 9.51 9.62 -6.39
C LYS A 32 8.76 8.64 -5.50
N LYS A 33 8.49 9.01 -4.25
CA LYS A 33 7.81 8.12 -3.30
C LYS A 33 6.33 8.44 -3.22
N ILE A 34 5.54 7.42 -2.99
CA ILE A 34 4.11 7.49 -2.72
C ILE A 34 3.91 7.33 -1.21
N PRO A 35 3.58 8.39 -0.47
CA PRO A 35 3.24 8.27 0.93
C PRO A 35 1.89 7.58 1.09
N PHE A 36 1.82 6.59 1.98
CA PHE A 36 0.62 5.84 2.28
C PHE A 36 0.54 5.55 3.77
N GLN A 37 -0.59 5.89 4.39
CA GLN A 37 -0.82 5.60 5.80
C GLN A 37 -1.82 4.44 5.92
N ALA A 38 -1.38 3.32 6.50
CA ALA A 38 -2.25 2.21 6.85
C ALA A 38 -2.62 2.28 8.33
N ARG A 39 -3.89 2.01 8.66
CA ARG A 39 -4.37 1.94 10.04
C ARG A 39 -5.05 0.61 10.32
N THR A 40 -4.63 -0.07 11.37
CA THR A 40 -5.20 -1.36 11.76
C THR A 40 -6.38 -1.17 12.71
N ALA A 41 -7.20 -2.23 12.85
CA ALA A 41 -8.26 -2.27 13.86
C ALA A 41 -7.74 -2.08 15.29
N THR A 42 -6.47 -2.44 15.55
CA THR A 42 -5.80 -2.28 16.85
C THR A 42 -5.35 -0.85 17.13
N GLY A 43 -5.50 0.05 16.16
CA GLY A 43 -5.07 1.44 16.26
C GLY A 43 -3.60 1.65 15.88
N ASP A 44 -2.92 0.62 15.38
CA ASP A 44 -1.56 0.80 14.85
C ASP A 44 -1.62 1.62 13.57
N VAL A 45 -0.65 2.52 13.43
CA VAL A 45 -0.46 3.33 12.24
C VAL A 45 0.87 2.94 11.61
N PHE A 46 0.83 2.68 10.31
CA PHE A 46 2.02 2.45 9.50
C PHE A 46 2.12 3.58 8.48
N ASP A 47 3.17 4.38 8.59
CA ASP A 47 3.50 5.41 7.60
C ASP A 47 4.49 4.81 6.60
N ILE A 48 3.98 4.40 5.45
CA ILE A 48 4.75 3.68 4.42
C ILE A 48 5.07 4.63 3.27
N SER A 49 6.31 4.59 2.79
CA SER A 49 6.74 5.33 1.61
C SER A 49 7.09 4.37 0.47
N PHE A 50 6.13 4.10 -0.41
CA PHE A 50 6.33 3.18 -1.54
C PHE A 50 7.11 3.85 -2.68
N PRO A 51 8.04 3.16 -3.36
CA PRO A 51 8.67 3.69 -4.56
C PRO A 51 7.66 3.81 -5.72
N LEU A 52 7.68 4.91 -6.46
CA LEU A 52 6.91 5.09 -7.69
C LEU A 52 7.65 4.44 -8.84
N HIS A 53 7.08 3.39 -9.41
CA HIS A 53 7.65 2.78 -10.61
C HIS A 53 7.49 3.69 -11.84
N ALA A 54 8.48 3.73 -12.73
CA ALA A 54 8.50 4.61 -13.91
C ALA A 54 7.28 4.46 -14.84
N GLU A 55 6.70 3.28 -14.88
CA GLU A 55 5.48 2.98 -15.67
C GLU A 55 4.17 3.43 -14.98
N THR A 56 4.26 4.02 -13.79
CA THR A 56 3.10 4.51 -13.03
C THR A 56 2.78 5.95 -13.40
N ALA A 57 1.69 6.15 -14.14
CA ALA A 57 1.30 7.47 -14.63
C ALA A 57 0.79 8.42 -13.53
N ASP A 58 0.16 7.91 -12.46
CA ASP A 58 -0.57 8.72 -11.49
C ASP A 58 -0.54 8.11 -10.09
N SER A 59 0.32 8.67 -9.23
CA SER A 59 0.49 8.23 -7.84
C SER A 59 -0.77 8.43 -6.97
N VAL A 60 -1.58 9.45 -7.25
CA VAL A 60 -2.80 9.74 -6.48
C VAL A 60 -3.86 8.69 -6.78
N ARG A 61 -4.00 8.32 -8.05
CA ARG A 61 -4.94 7.25 -8.42
C ARG A 61 -4.49 5.89 -7.90
N VAL A 62 -3.19 5.63 -7.82
CA VAL A 62 -2.67 4.42 -7.17
C VAL A 62 -3.06 4.39 -5.69
N THR A 63 -2.88 5.47 -4.93
CA THR A 63 -3.27 5.47 -3.51
C THR A 63 -4.77 5.29 -3.32
N GLN A 64 -5.59 5.94 -4.16
CA GLN A 64 -7.04 5.76 -4.15
C GLN A 64 -7.45 4.30 -4.42
N ILE A 65 -6.84 3.66 -5.43
CA ILE A 65 -7.14 2.26 -5.77
C ILE A 65 -6.72 1.34 -4.63
N VAL A 66 -5.54 1.52 -4.04
CA VAL A 66 -5.08 0.71 -2.90
C VAL A 66 -6.05 0.85 -1.72
N SER A 67 -6.46 2.08 -1.38
CA SER A 67 -7.45 2.31 -0.31
C SER A 67 -8.77 1.61 -0.59
N LEU A 68 -9.31 1.70 -1.81
CA LEU A 68 -10.56 1.04 -2.20
C LEU A 68 -10.46 -0.49 -2.14
N VAL A 69 -9.34 -1.07 -2.58
CA VAL A 69 -9.12 -2.52 -2.55
C VAL A 69 -9.10 -3.01 -1.11
N LEU A 70 -8.33 -2.36 -0.23
CA LEU A 70 -8.25 -2.74 1.19
C LEU A 70 -9.60 -2.60 1.89
N GLU A 71 -10.29 -1.47 1.68
CA GLU A 71 -11.60 -1.23 2.29
C GLU A 71 -12.65 -2.26 1.83
N THR A 72 -12.62 -2.66 0.57
CA THR A 72 -13.55 -3.68 0.04
C THR A 72 -13.27 -5.05 0.67
N ILE A 73 -12.01 -5.46 0.72
CA ILE A 73 -11.59 -6.72 1.35
C ILE A 73 -12.03 -6.75 2.82
N ASP A 74 -11.85 -5.64 3.55
CA ASP A 74 -12.22 -5.57 4.97
C ASP A 74 -13.72 -5.66 5.20
N LYS A 75 -14.51 -4.97 4.37
CA LYS A 75 -15.98 -5.03 4.42
C LYS A 75 -16.47 -6.45 4.18
N ASP A 76 -15.90 -7.14 3.20
CA ASP A 76 -16.31 -8.49 2.84
C ASP A 76 -15.86 -9.51 3.90
N ILE A 77 -14.64 -9.41 4.42
CA ILE A 77 -14.16 -10.27 5.53
C ILE A 77 -15.05 -10.12 6.77
N ALA A 78 -15.52 -8.90 7.08
CA ALA A 78 -16.35 -8.66 8.25
C ALA A 78 -17.69 -9.43 8.21
N VAL A 79 -18.17 -9.79 7.02
CA VAL A 79 -19.40 -10.59 6.83
C VAL A 79 -19.10 -12.06 6.49
N MET A 80 -17.88 -12.38 6.04
CA MET A 80 -17.42 -13.73 5.68
C MET A 80 -16.85 -14.48 6.89
N GLY A 81 -17.71 -14.92 7.81
CA GLY A 81 -17.44 -15.98 8.80
C GLY A 81 -16.00 -16.03 9.36
N GLN A 82 -15.42 -17.22 9.50
CA GLN A 82 -13.99 -17.34 9.86
C GLN A 82 -13.14 -17.28 8.58
N THR A 83 -12.30 -16.24 8.46
CA THR A 83 -11.32 -16.07 7.38
C THR A 83 -9.92 -16.02 7.97
N ALA A 84 -8.97 -16.82 7.46
CA ALA A 84 -7.58 -16.76 7.88
C ALA A 84 -6.79 -15.73 7.05
N ASN A 85 -5.75 -15.13 7.64
CA ASN A 85 -4.89 -14.17 6.92
C ASN A 85 -4.28 -14.77 5.63
N GLY A 86 -4.02 -16.08 5.62
CA GLY A 86 -3.52 -16.80 4.44
C GLY A 86 -4.53 -16.81 3.28
N ASP A 87 -5.83 -16.93 3.58
CA ASP A 87 -6.89 -16.91 2.56
C ASP A 87 -6.94 -15.54 1.86
N VAL A 88 -6.83 -14.47 2.65
CA VAL A 88 -6.82 -13.08 2.14
C VAL A 88 -5.60 -12.84 1.26
N LEU A 89 -4.40 -13.19 1.74
CA LEU A 89 -3.16 -13.00 0.98
C LEU A 89 -3.17 -13.79 -0.33
N GLN A 90 -3.65 -15.04 -0.30
CA GLN A 90 -3.74 -15.86 -1.50
C GLN A 90 -4.78 -15.30 -2.49
N ALA A 91 -5.95 -14.85 -2.01
CA ALA A 91 -6.98 -14.26 -2.86
C ALA A 91 -6.50 -12.98 -3.56
N VAL A 92 -5.81 -12.09 -2.84
CA VAL A 92 -5.23 -10.85 -3.42
C VAL A 92 -4.16 -11.18 -4.45
N ALA A 93 -3.29 -12.16 -4.18
CA ALA A 93 -2.28 -12.61 -5.13
C ALA A 93 -2.92 -13.16 -6.42
N MET A 94 -3.99 -13.96 -6.30
CA MET A 94 -4.74 -14.48 -7.45
C MET A 94 -5.41 -13.35 -8.24
N ALA A 95 -6.04 -12.38 -7.56
CA ALA A 95 -6.66 -11.23 -8.20
C ALA A 95 -5.65 -10.40 -9.00
N LEU A 96 -4.46 -10.17 -8.44
CA LEU A 96 -3.37 -9.47 -9.12
C LEU A 96 -2.91 -10.25 -10.37
N ALA A 97 -2.72 -11.56 -10.26
CA ALA A 97 -2.32 -12.41 -11.39
C ALA A 97 -3.35 -12.39 -12.53
N VAL A 98 -4.64 -12.45 -12.21
CA VAL A 98 -5.73 -12.31 -13.19
C VAL A 98 -5.69 -10.93 -13.84
N ARG A 99 -5.52 -9.86 -13.05
CA ARG A 99 -5.46 -8.49 -13.58
C ARG A 99 -4.27 -8.28 -14.51
N ALA A 100 -3.10 -8.82 -14.17
CA ALA A 100 -1.90 -8.81 -15.00
C ALA A 100 -2.15 -9.52 -16.34
N ARG A 101 -2.81 -10.69 -16.32
CA ARG A 101 -3.13 -11.45 -17.53
C ARG A 101 -4.07 -10.73 -18.51
N MET A 102 -4.85 -9.75 -18.05
CA MET A 102 -5.73 -8.95 -18.92
C MET A 102 -4.99 -7.91 -19.77
N ILE A 103 -3.71 -7.62 -19.46
CA ILE A 103 -2.88 -6.69 -20.22
C ILE A 103 -2.34 -7.43 -21.45
N HIS A 104 -2.78 -7.02 -22.65
CA HIS A 104 -2.38 -7.65 -23.90
C HIS A 104 -0.96 -7.23 -24.31
N GLY A 105 -0.21 -8.11 -24.97
CA GLY A 105 0.98 -7.74 -25.75
C GLY A 105 2.33 -8.23 -25.25
N ALA A 106 2.49 -8.58 -23.96
CA ALA A 106 3.75 -9.15 -23.44
C ALA A 106 3.57 -9.82 -22.07
N ASN A 107 3.04 -11.05 -22.05
CA ASN A 107 2.75 -11.80 -20.81
C ASN A 107 3.97 -11.90 -19.86
N GLU A 108 5.18 -12.01 -20.41
CA GLU A 108 6.40 -12.13 -19.61
C GLU A 108 6.82 -10.79 -18.99
N GLN A 109 6.82 -9.69 -19.76
CA GLN A 109 7.16 -8.35 -19.25
C GLN A 109 6.19 -7.92 -18.15
N VAL A 110 4.88 -8.13 -18.36
CA VAL A 110 3.86 -7.81 -17.36
C VAL A 110 4.06 -8.64 -16.09
N ASN A 111 4.43 -9.91 -16.21
CA ASN A 111 4.71 -10.77 -15.05
C ASN A 111 5.96 -10.30 -14.29
N THR A 112 7.04 -9.96 -15.00
CA THR A 112 8.27 -9.42 -14.41
C THR A 112 8.01 -8.10 -13.68
N LEU A 113 7.29 -7.17 -14.31
CA LEU A 113 6.87 -5.92 -13.70
C LEU A 113 6.01 -6.15 -12.46
N THR A 114 5.02 -7.05 -12.54
CA THR A 114 4.14 -7.36 -11.41
C THR A 114 4.93 -7.89 -10.22
N LYS A 115 5.90 -8.78 -10.46
CA LYS A 115 6.79 -9.31 -9.41
C LYS A 115 7.64 -8.21 -8.77
N ALA A 116 8.23 -7.33 -9.59
CA ALA A 116 9.04 -6.21 -9.10
C ALA A 116 8.20 -5.27 -8.21
N LEU A 117 7.02 -4.86 -8.68
CA LEU A 117 6.11 -3.99 -7.93
C LEU A 117 5.71 -4.59 -6.58
N VAL A 118 5.42 -5.90 -6.53
CA VAL A 118 5.08 -6.58 -5.27
C VAL A 118 6.29 -6.67 -4.35
N ALA A 119 7.47 -7.01 -4.87
CA ALA A 119 8.70 -7.10 -4.08
C ALA A 119 9.09 -5.76 -3.46
N ASP A 120 9.02 -4.68 -4.25
CA ASP A 120 9.31 -3.32 -3.80
C ASP A 120 8.30 -2.86 -2.74
N ALA A 121 7.02 -3.17 -2.94
CA ALA A 121 5.97 -2.85 -1.97
C ALA A 121 6.14 -3.60 -0.64
N LEU A 122 6.49 -4.89 -0.70
CA LEU A 122 6.76 -5.69 0.50
C LEU A 122 7.98 -5.17 1.26
N THR A 123 9.03 -4.78 0.54
CA THR A 123 10.23 -4.19 1.15
C THR A 123 9.89 -2.87 1.84
N ALA A 124 9.21 -1.95 1.14
CA ALA A 124 8.80 -0.66 1.72
C ALA A 124 7.88 -0.83 2.94
N ALA A 125 6.94 -1.78 2.91
CA ALA A 125 6.05 -2.05 4.04
C ALA A 125 6.77 -2.69 5.23
N SER A 126 7.82 -3.48 4.99
CA SER A 126 8.64 -4.09 6.06
C SER A 126 9.57 -3.08 6.71
N ASP A 127 10.08 -2.12 5.93
CA ASP A 127 10.96 -1.05 6.41
C ASP A 127 10.19 0.07 7.14
N ALA A 128 8.86 0.13 6.96
CA ALA A 128 8.03 1.16 7.57
C ALA A 128 7.94 0.98 9.09
N GLU A 129 8.21 2.06 9.82
CA GLU A 129 8.14 2.05 11.27
C GLU A 129 6.67 1.93 11.73
N ARG A 130 6.42 0.98 12.64
CA ARG A 130 5.11 0.80 13.26
C ARG A 130 4.93 1.78 14.41
N GLN A 131 4.01 2.72 14.27
CA GLN A 131 3.59 3.57 15.38
C GLN A 131 2.43 2.89 16.12
N SER A 132 2.70 2.36 17.31
CA SER A 132 1.67 1.81 18.21
C SER A 132 1.18 2.93 19.15
N PRO A 133 -0.12 3.03 19.44
CA PRO A 133 -0.62 4.02 20.41
C PRO A 133 0.00 3.78 21.80
N PRO A 134 0.26 4.84 22.60
CA PRO A 134 0.82 4.68 23.93
C PRO A 134 -0.13 3.86 24.79
N VAL A 135 0.32 2.69 25.25
CA VAL A 135 -0.36 1.92 26.28
C VAL A 135 -0.30 2.71 27.58
N GLY A 136 -1.36 3.45 27.89
CA GLY A 136 -1.55 4.08 29.18
C GLY A 136 -1.79 3.00 30.23
N HIS A 137 -0.83 2.78 31.12
CA HIS A 137 -1.10 2.12 32.39
C HIS A 137 -1.84 3.10 33.29
N ALA A 138 -3.11 2.82 33.57
CA ALA A 138 -3.89 3.43 34.64
C ALA A 138 -4.23 2.35 35.67
#